data_AF-A0A940MWC9-F1
#
_entry.id   AF-A0A940MWC9-F1
#
_cell.length_a   1.000
_cell.length_b   1.000
_cell.length_c   1.000
_cell.angle_alpha   90.00
_cell.angle_beta   90.00
_cell.angle_gamma   90.00
#
_symmetry.space_group_name_H-M   'P 1'
#
loop_
_entity.id
_entity.type
_entity.pdbx_description
1 polymer ?
#
loop_
_entity_poly.entity_id
_entity_poly.type
_entity_poly.pdbx_seq_one_letter_code
_entity_poly.pdbx_strand_id
1 'polypeptide(L)'
;MSTPPFLLSIAQMRRLAPHFPLSHGVPRVDDRRVISGIIFVIRRGLQWRDAPAGYGPHKTLYNRFVRWSRMGVFDRIFAALAAKAGTPKRIMIDSTHLKVHRTAASLLERGLFPRCLGRTKGGLNSKFHAACDDEGRPVVLLLTEGQMSDHRGAAIMFPRLPPAHDLIADRGYDSRRFRAALEARGTAPCIPSTRSRKIPIPHDAILYKQRHHIEIMFGRPKDWRRIATRYDRSAHTFFAAVVLASIVTFWLPP
;
A
#
# COMPACT_ATOMS: atom_id res chain seq x y z
N MET A 1 12.44 9.03 28.34
CA MET A 1 12.29 7.57 28.08
C MET A 1 13.01 7.22 26.78
N SER A 2 14.09 6.45 26.84
CA SER A 2 14.83 5.97 25.66
C SER A 2 13.94 5.03 24.84
N THR A 3 13.58 5.44 23.61
CA THR A 3 12.90 4.54 22.66
C THR A 3 13.84 3.38 22.34
N PRO A 4 13.41 2.11 22.42
CA PRO A 4 14.27 1.00 22.05
C PRO A 4 14.70 1.16 20.59
N PRO A 5 16.01 1.06 20.27
CA PRO A 5 16.53 1.33 18.92
C PRO A 5 16.09 0.30 17.87
N PHE A 6 15.32 -0.72 18.28
CA PHE A 6 14.89 -1.81 17.43
C PHE A 6 13.39 -2.06 17.58
N LEU A 7 12.63 -1.70 16.54
CA LEU A 7 11.19 -1.95 16.47
C LEU A 7 10.87 -3.35 15.95
N LEU A 8 11.78 -3.93 15.14
CA LEU A 8 11.61 -5.25 14.58
C LEU A 8 12.32 -6.30 15.42
N SER A 9 11.70 -7.46 15.61
CA SER A 9 12.33 -8.63 16.24
C SER A 9 13.38 -9.26 15.32
N ILE A 10 14.26 -10.11 15.87
CA ILE A 10 15.25 -10.85 15.06
C ILE A 10 14.52 -11.76 14.06
N ALA A 11 13.42 -12.39 14.46
CA ALA A 11 12.61 -13.24 13.60
C ALA A 11 12.00 -12.46 12.42
N GLN A 12 11.45 -11.26 12.68
CA GLN A 12 10.95 -10.38 11.63
C GLN A 12 12.10 -9.96 10.69
N MET A 13 13.27 -9.60 11.24
CA MET A 13 14.44 -9.25 10.44
C MET A 13 14.91 -10.40 9.54
N ARG A 14 14.88 -11.65 9.99
CA ARG A 14 15.23 -12.81 9.16
C ARG A 14 14.37 -12.93 7.90
N ARG A 15 13.10 -12.48 7.98
CA ARG A 15 12.19 -12.47 6.83
C ARG A 15 12.51 -11.34 5.83
N LEU A 16 13.13 -10.26 6.29
CA LEU A 16 13.48 -9.09 5.46
C LEU A 16 14.91 -9.16 4.89
N ALA A 17 15.84 -9.73 5.65
CA ALA A 17 17.27 -9.75 5.35
C ALA A 17 17.62 -10.21 3.93
N PRO A 18 17.00 -11.25 3.36
CA PRO A 18 17.33 -11.72 2.01
C PRO A 18 17.05 -10.70 0.89
N HIS A 19 16.24 -9.68 1.15
CA HIS A 19 15.82 -8.69 0.14
C HIS A 19 16.63 -7.40 0.19
N PHE A 20 17.46 -7.20 1.24
CA PHE A 20 18.30 -6.03 1.35
C PHE A 20 19.51 -6.12 0.41
N PRO A 21 19.92 -5.01 -0.21
CA PRO A 21 21.04 -5.00 -1.16
C PRO A 21 22.36 -5.33 -0.46
N LEU A 22 23.31 -6.01 -1.09
CA LEU A 22 24.62 -6.33 -0.47
C LEU A 22 25.49 -5.08 -0.25
N SER A 23 26.33 -5.10 0.78
CA SER A 23 27.32 -4.04 1.01
C SER A 23 28.52 -4.22 0.09
N HIS A 24 29.07 -3.13 -0.45
CA HIS A 24 30.29 -3.14 -1.27
C HIS A 24 31.34 -2.29 -0.54
N GLY A 25 32.40 -2.93 -0.04
CA GLY A 25 33.62 -2.28 0.49
C GLY A 25 33.52 -1.54 1.83
N VAL A 26 32.34 -1.11 2.28
CA VAL A 26 32.17 -0.37 3.57
C VAL A 26 31.37 -1.19 4.58
N PRO A 27 31.81 -1.28 5.85
CA PRO A 27 31.04 -1.90 6.93
C PRO A 27 29.65 -1.29 7.05
N ARG A 28 28.64 -2.17 7.09
CA ARG A 28 27.25 -1.75 7.03
C ARG A 28 26.77 -1.32 8.40
N VAL A 29 26.19 -0.11 8.50
CA VAL A 29 25.39 0.29 9.65
C VAL A 29 24.25 -0.72 9.80
N ASP A 30 24.03 -1.24 11.01
CA ASP A 30 23.00 -2.25 11.29
C ASP A 30 21.65 -1.92 10.62
N ASP A 31 21.26 -2.77 9.66
CA ASP A 31 20.02 -2.61 8.91
C ASP A 31 18.80 -2.65 9.83
N ARG A 32 18.84 -3.44 10.91
CA ARG A 32 17.76 -3.52 11.88
C ARG A 32 17.56 -2.18 12.57
N ARG A 33 18.64 -1.49 12.92
CA ARG A 33 18.59 -0.13 13.49
C ARG A 33 18.00 0.86 12.49
N VAL A 34 18.51 0.84 11.26
CA VAL A 34 18.12 1.79 10.22
C VAL A 34 16.65 1.61 9.82
N ILE A 35 16.21 0.38 9.56
CA ILE A 35 14.80 0.11 9.22
C ILE A 35 13.87 0.45 10.37
N SER A 36 14.28 0.21 11.63
CA SER A 36 13.50 0.59 12.80
C SER A 36 13.34 2.11 12.90
N GLY A 37 14.39 2.88 12.64
CA GLY A 37 14.31 4.34 12.58
C GLY A 37 13.40 4.84 11.46
N ILE A 38 13.47 4.23 10.28
CA ILE A 38 12.58 4.53 9.14
C ILE A 38 11.12 4.26 9.53
N ILE A 39 10.83 3.09 10.08
CA ILE A 39 9.48 2.71 10.54
C ILE A 39 8.98 3.70 11.59
N PHE A 40 9.82 4.08 12.56
CA PHE A 40 9.46 5.03 13.61
C PHE A 40 9.02 6.38 13.03
N VAL A 41 9.82 6.94 12.12
CA VAL A 41 9.53 8.22 11.44
C VAL A 41 8.23 8.15 10.65
N ILE A 42 8.00 7.07 9.90
CA ILE A 42 6.78 6.91 9.09
C ILE A 42 5.55 6.72 9.99
N ARG A 43 5.64 5.85 11.00
CA ARG A 43 4.53 5.56 11.91
C ARG A 43 4.09 6.80 12.69
N ARG A 44 5.05 7.58 13.18
CA ARG A 44 4.81 8.81 13.96
C ARG A 44 4.60 10.05 13.08
N GLY A 45 4.89 10.00 11.79
CA GLY A 45 4.73 11.13 10.88
C GLY A 45 5.70 12.28 11.17
N LEU A 46 6.89 11.98 11.70
CA LEU A 46 7.90 12.97 12.06
C LEU A 46 8.59 13.52 10.82
N GLN A 47 9.14 14.74 10.88
CA GLN A 47 10.15 15.13 9.90
C GLN A 47 11.38 14.24 10.08
N TRP A 48 12.11 13.96 9.00
CA TRP A 48 13.31 13.11 9.09
C TRP A 48 14.32 13.68 10.10
N ARG A 49 14.48 15.00 10.16
CA ARG A 49 15.36 15.72 11.11
C ARG A 49 15.03 15.43 12.58
N ASP A 50 13.77 15.11 12.87
CA ASP A 50 13.28 14.86 14.24
C ASP A 50 13.34 13.36 14.60
N ALA A 51 13.98 12.53 13.76
CA ALA A 51 14.19 11.13 14.07
C ALA A 51 15.04 10.99 15.36
N PRO A 52 14.67 10.08 16.29
CA PRO A 52 15.45 9.90 17.51
C PRO A 52 16.90 9.51 17.22
N ALA A 53 17.84 10.18 17.90
CA ALA A 53 19.28 10.01 17.66
C ALA A 53 19.77 8.56 17.84
N GLY A 54 19.08 7.75 18.67
CA GLY A 54 19.39 6.33 18.87
C GLY A 54 19.31 5.47 17.60
N TYR A 55 18.61 5.91 16.55
CA TYR A 55 18.59 5.20 15.26
C TYR A 55 19.76 5.58 14.33
N GLY A 56 20.51 6.63 14.68
CA GLY A 56 21.60 7.20 13.90
C GLY A 56 21.19 8.49 13.16
N PRO A 57 22.09 9.05 12.34
CA PRO A 57 21.87 10.33 11.68
C PRO A 57 20.65 10.33 10.76
N HIS A 58 19.81 11.36 10.85
CA HIS A 58 18.59 11.47 10.03
C HIS A 58 18.86 11.36 8.52
N LYS A 59 19.99 11.92 8.05
CA LYS A 59 20.40 11.83 6.65
C LYS A 59 20.61 10.38 6.22
N THR A 60 21.17 9.54 7.10
CA THR A 60 21.36 8.11 6.85
C THR A 60 20.02 7.40 6.72
N LEU A 61 19.06 7.66 7.62
CA LEU A 61 17.72 7.05 7.55
C LEU A 61 17.01 7.43 6.24
N TYR A 62 16.98 8.72 5.90
CA TYR A 62 16.34 9.21 4.68
C TYR A 62 17.00 8.67 3.41
N ASN A 63 18.33 8.77 3.30
CA ASN A 63 19.07 8.31 2.12
C ASN A 63 18.90 6.80 1.92
N ARG A 64 18.89 6.02 3.02
CA ARG A 64 18.66 4.58 2.96
C ARG A 64 17.24 4.27 2.51
N PHE A 65 16.24 4.93 3.09
CA PHE A 65 14.83 4.76 2.70
C PHE A 65 14.63 5.04 1.21
N VAL A 66 15.13 6.18 0.71
CA VAL A 66 15.03 6.56 -0.70
C VAL A 66 15.78 5.58 -1.61
N ARG A 67 17.00 5.17 -1.24
CA ARG A 67 17.78 4.21 -2.03
C ARG A 67 17.09 2.86 -2.11
N TRP A 68 16.64 2.31 -0.98
CA TRP A 68 15.92 1.03 -0.94
C TRP A 68 14.60 1.10 -1.71
N SER A 69 13.87 2.20 -1.57
CA SER A 69 12.64 2.47 -2.33
C SER A 69 12.92 2.50 -3.84
N ARG A 70 13.95 3.21 -4.32
CA ARG A 70 14.30 3.25 -5.75
C ARG A 70 14.80 1.91 -6.29
N MET A 71 15.46 1.11 -5.45
CA MET A 71 15.89 -0.23 -5.79
C MET A 71 14.76 -1.27 -5.74
N GLY A 72 13.53 -0.90 -5.42
CA GLY A 72 12.38 -1.82 -5.29
C GLY A 72 12.51 -2.83 -4.15
N VAL A 73 13.28 -2.51 -3.10
CA VAL A 73 13.49 -3.42 -1.95
C VAL A 73 12.16 -3.72 -1.26
N PHE A 74 11.37 -2.68 -0.98
CA PHE A 74 10.08 -2.86 -0.31
C PHE A 74 9.08 -3.61 -1.18
N ASP A 75 9.06 -3.36 -2.49
CA ASP A 75 8.18 -4.08 -3.42
C ASP A 75 8.52 -5.57 -3.49
N ARG A 76 9.81 -5.91 -3.52
CA ARG A 76 10.28 -7.32 -3.46
C ARG A 76 9.92 -8.00 -2.15
N ILE A 77 10.11 -7.30 -1.02
CA ILE A 77 9.71 -7.83 0.29
C ILE A 77 8.21 -8.09 0.31
N PHE A 78 7.40 -7.11 -0.09
CA PHE A 78 5.95 -7.23 -0.14
C PHE A 78 5.51 -8.41 -1.00
N ALA A 79 6.02 -8.51 -2.23
CA ALA A 79 5.69 -9.60 -3.14
C ALA A 79 6.12 -10.98 -2.58
N ALA A 80 7.31 -11.09 -2.00
CA ALA A 80 7.80 -12.34 -1.44
C ALA A 80 7.01 -12.80 -0.20
N LEU A 81 6.59 -11.85 0.64
CA LEU A 81 5.78 -12.17 1.81
C LEU A 81 4.35 -12.55 1.42
N ALA A 82 3.74 -11.82 0.48
CA ALA A 82 2.41 -12.14 -0.04
C ALA A 82 2.41 -13.50 -0.75
N ALA A 83 3.43 -13.82 -1.56
CA ALA A 83 3.53 -15.10 -2.25
C ALA A 83 3.64 -16.30 -1.29
N LYS A 84 4.28 -16.13 -0.13
CA LYS A 84 4.37 -17.18 0.91
C LYS A 84 3.03 -17.51 1.56
N ALA A 85 2.04 -16.62 1.48
CA ALA A 85 0.70 -16.85 2.02
C ALA A 85 -0.12 -17.84 1.15
N GLY A 86 0.35 -18.14 -0.06
CA GLY A 86 -0.32 -19.03 -0.99
C GLY A 86 -1.39 -18.32 -1.84
N THR A 87 -2.21 -19.13 -2.52
CA THR A 87 -3.29 -18.62 -3.36
C THR A 87 -4.52 -18.35 -2.50
N PRO A 88 -5.05 -17.11 -2.48
CA PRO A 88 -6.21 -16.79 -1.67
C PRO A 88 -7.47 -17.44 -2.27
N LYS A 89 -8.41 -17.84 -1.41
CA LYS A 89 -9.71 -18.32 -1.89
C LYS A 89 -10.48 -17.19 -2.54
N ARG A 90 -10.37 -16.00 -1.98
CA ARG A 90 -11.16 -14.82 -2.35
C ARG A 90 -10.30 -13.59 -2.29
N ILE A 91 -10.59 -12.65 -3.18
CA ILE A 91 -9.95 -11.35 -3.20
C ILE A 91 -10.99 -10.25 -3.05
N MET A 92 -10.65 -9.23 -2.29
CA MET A 92 -11.45 -8.00 -2.23
C MET A 92 -10.67 -6.88 -2.90
N ILE A 93 -11.34 -6.02 -3.65
CA ILE A 93 -10.75 -4.81 -4.24
C ILE A 93 -11.58 -3.59 -3.84
N ASP A 94 -10.89 -2.55 -3.41
CA ASP A 94 -11.50 -1.27 -3.09
C ASP A 94 -10.43 -0.16 -3.19
N SER A 95 -10.86 1.10 -3.12
CA SER A 95 -9.98 2.26 -3.15
C SER A 95 -10.34 3.28 -2.09
N THR A 96 -9.39 4.12 -1.74
CA THR A 96 -9.61 5.18 -0.77
C THR A 96 -8.77 6.41 -1.04
N HIS A 97 -9.26 7.58 -0.65
CA HIS A 97 -8.50 8.83 -0.78
C HIS A 97 -7.51 9.00 0.38
N LEU A 98 -6.31 9.46 0.04
CA LEU A 98 -5.28 9.91 0.97
C LEU A 98 -5.11 11.41 0.79
N LYS A 99 -5.40 12.16 1.87
CA LYS A 99 -5.40 13.62 1.85
C LYS A 99 -3.99 14.15 1.63
N VAL A 100 -3.86 15.13 0.74
CA VAL A 100 -2.55 15.74 0.43
C VAL A 100 -2.44 17.06 1.16
N HIS A 101 -1.38 17.23 1.96
CA HIS A 101 -1.09 18.49 2.62
C HIS A 101 -0.55 19.53 1.63
N ARG A 102 -0.79 20.82 1.87
CA ARG A 102 -0.38 21.92 0.98
C ARG A 102 1.12 21.90 0.62
N THR A 103 1.99 21.46 1.54
CA THR A 103 3.45 21.39 1.31
C THR A 103 3.86 20.26 0.37
N ALA A 104 3.01 19.25 0.19
CA ALA A 104 3.22 18.22 -0.81
C ALA A 104 2.91 18.72 -2.24
N ALA A 105 2.06 19.75 -2.35
CA ALA A 105 1.60 20.34 -3.60
C ALA A 105 2.54 21.41 -4.19
N SER A 106 3.50 21.90 -3.41
CA SER A 106 4.26 23.13 -3.74
C SER A 106 5.47 22.93 -4.67
N LEU A 107 5.78 21.72 -5.15
CA LEU A 107 6.85 21.53 -6.13
C LEU A 107 6.36 21.83 -7.55
N LEU A 108 7.09 22.73 -8.24
CA LEU A 108 7.06 22.93 -9.69
C LEU A 108 7.06 21.59 -10.45
N GLU A 109 6.45 21.57 -11.63
CA GLU A 109 6.22 20.44 -12.57
C GLU A 109 7.49 19.72 -13.09
N ARG A 110 8.63 19.80 -12.38
CA ARG A 110 9.94 19.35 -12.86
C ARG A 110 10.36 17.97 -12.32
N GLY A 111 9.50 16.97 -12.45
CA GLY A 111 9.81 15.60 -12.02
C GLY A 111 9.53 14.56 -13.11
N LEU A 112 10.47 13.62 -13.30
CA LEU A 112 10.35 12.48 -14.23
C LEU A 112 9.23 11.47 -13.87
N PHE A 113 8.65 11.55 -12.67
CA PHE A 113 7.65 10.60 -12.18
C PHE A 113 6.31 11.28 -11.93
N PRO A 114 5.17 10.60 -12.21
CA PRO A 114 3.85 11.15 -11.94
C PRO A 114 3.71 11.47 -10.46
N ARG A 115 3.16 12.66 -10.13
CA ARG A 115 2.95 13.07 -8.74
C ARG A 115 1.86 12.26 -8.05
N CYS A 116 1.01 11.55 -8.80
CA CYS A 116 -0.18 10.87 -8.29
C CYS A 116 -1.02 11.80 -7.40
N LEU A 117 -1.16 13.07 -7.81
CA LEU A 117 -1.92 14.10 -7.14
C LEU A 117 -3.11 14.48 -8.01
N GLY A 118 -4.27 14.67 -7.39
CA GLY A 118 -5.51 14.89 -8.09
C GLY A 118 -6.54 15.68 -7.30
N ARG A 119 -7.26 16.59 -7.94
CA ARG A 119 -8.34 17.34 -7.31
C ARG A 119 -9.63 16.52 -7.32
N THR A 120 -10.26 16.42 -6.16
CA THR A 120 -11.60 15.85 -5.98
C THR A 120 -12.49 16.89 -5.28
N LYS A 121 -13.77 16.56 -5.07
CA LYS A 121 -14.68 17.40 -4.25
C LYS A 121 -14.11 17.66 -2.85
N GLY A 122 -13.35 16.70 -2.30
CA GLY A 122 -12.67 16.82 -1.01
C GLY A 122 -11.31 17.51 -1.08
N GLY A 123 -10.97 18.23 -2.17
CA GLY A 123 -9.69 18.92 -2.37
C GLY A 123 -8.59 18.05 -3.01
N LEU A 124 -7.33 18.40 -2.78
CA LEU A 124 -6.19 17.68 -3.35
C LEU A 124 -5.94 16.35 -2.62
N ASN A 125 -5.89 15.26 -3.37
CA ASN A 125 -5.79 13.90 -2.87
C ASN A 125 -4.90 13.02 -3.78
N SER A 126 -4.40 11.92 -3.21
CA SER A 126 -4.02 10.73 -3.96
C SER A 126 -5.10 9.67 -3.80
N LYS A 127 -5.24 8.77 -4.75
CA LYS A 127 -6.12 7.61 -4.62
C LYS A 127 -5.29 6.35 -4.43
N PHE A 128 -5.52 5.68 -3.32
CA PHE A 128 -4.89 4.43 -2.92
C PHE A 128 -5.84 3.28 -3.21
N HIS A 129 -5.52 2.49 -4.22
CA HIS A 129 -6.24 1.27 -4.57
C HIS A 129 -5.50 0.08 -3.97
N ALA A 130 -6.25 -0.91 -3.52
CA ALA A 130 -5.66 -2.12 -2.97
C ALA A 130 -6.56 -3.32 -3.23
N ALA A 131 -5.94 -4.50 -3.26
CA ALA A 131 -6.63 -5.76 -3.14
C ALA A 131 -6.07 -6.53 -1.94
N CYS A 132 -6.94 -7.23 -1.22
CA CYS A 132 -6.56 -8.08 -0.09
C CYS A 132 -7.12 -9.50 -0.21
N ASP A 133 -6.48 -10.44 0.47
CA ASP A 133 -6.94 -11.81 0.62
C ASP A 133 -8.10 -11.93 1.63
N ASP A 134 -8.59 -13.15 1.86
CA ASP A 134 -9.67 -13.47 2.79
C ASP A 134 -9.37 -13.17 4.27
N GLU A 135 -8.11 -12.96 4.64
CA GLU A 135 -7.70 -12.51 5.99
C GLU A 135 -7.58 -10.98 6.08
N GLY A 136 -7.83 -10.25 4.99
CA GLY A 136 -7.65 -8.80 4.93
C GLY A 136 -6.19 -8.37 4.78
N ARG A 137 -5.28 -9.27 4.36
CA ARG A 137 -3.87 -8.92 4.11
C ARG A 137 -3.72 -8.40 2.67
N PRO A 138 -3.05 -7.26 2.45
CA PRO A 138 -2.90 -6.67 1.13
C PRO A 138 -2.03 -7.54 0.23
N VAL A 139 -2.51 -7.84 -0.98
CA VAL A 139 -1.81 -8.63 -2.01
C VAL A 139 -1.43 -7.79 -3.24
N VAL A 140 -2.15 -6.70 -3.51
CA VAL A 140 -1.83 -5.72 -4.57
C VAL A 140 -2.08 -4.33 -4.04
N LEU A 141 -1.13 -3.42 -4.25
CA LEU A 141 -1.22 -2.01 -3.85
C LEU A 141 -0.96 -1.12 -5.08
N LEU A 142 -1.69 -0.02 -5.21
CA LEU A 142 -1.54 0.93 -6.31
C LEU A 142 -1.85 2.36 -5.83
N LEU A 143 -1.00 3.32 -6.20
CA LEU A 143 -1.22 4.74 -5.96
C LEU A 143 -1.42 5.49 -7.28
N THR A 144 -2.50 6.26 -7.38
CA THR A 144 -2.86 7.06 -8.56
C THR A 144 -3.28 8.47 -8.16
N GLU A 145 -3.56 9.33 -9.13
CA GLU A 145 -4.15 10.64 -8.89
C GLU A 145 -5.53 10.53 -8.21
N GLY A 146 -5.85 11.50 -7.34
CA GLY A 146 -7.10 11.51 -6.57
C GLY A 146 -8.39 11.39 -7.39
N GLN A 147 -8.43 11.94 -8.61
CA GLN A 147 -9.59 11.87 -9.51
C GLN A 147 -9.68 10.57 -10.33
N MET A 148 -8.69 9.68 -10.23
CA MET A 148 -8.69 8.41 -10.96
C MET A 148 -9.97 7.63 -10.63
N SER A 149 -10.64 7.07 -11.64
CA SER A 149 -11.83 6.24 -11.40
C SER A 149 -11.45 4.85 -10.89
N ASP A 150 -12.36 4.22 -10.15
CA ASP A 150 -12.15 2.89 -9.59
C ASP A 150 -12.08 1.84 -10.70
N HIS A 151 -12.83 2.02 -11.80
CA HIS A 151 -12.70 1.20 -13.01
C HIS A 151 -11.29 1.21 -13.62
N ARG A 152 -10.64 2.39 -13.68
CA ARG A 152 -9.26 2.49 -14.20
C ARG A 152 -8.27 1.86 -13.24
N GLY A 153 -8.43 2.08 -11.94
CA GLY A 153 -7.63 1.42 -10.91
C GLY A 153 -7.72 -0.10 -10.99
N ALA A 154 -8.94 -0.63 -11.08
CA ALA A 154 -9.21 -2.06 -11.26
C ALA A 154 -8.55 -2.63 -12.50
N ALA A 155 -8.63 -1.92 -13.64
CA ALA A 155 -8.00 -2.36 -14.89
C ALA A 155 -6.47 -2.43 -14.78
N ILE A 156 -5.83 -1.49 -14.07
CA ILE A 156 -4.38 -1.50 -13.82
C ILE A 156 -4.00 -2.65 -12.89
N MET A 157 -4.82 -2.91 -11.86
CA MET A 157 -4.55 -3.96 -10.88
C MET A 157 -4.85 -5.37 -11.40
N PHE A 158 -5.80 -5.52 -12.32
CA PHE A 158 -6.33 -6.81 -12.76
C PHE A 158 -5.26 -7.84 -13.19
N PRO A 159 -4.23 -7.48 -13.99
CA PRO A 159 -3.17 -8.42 -14.38
C PRO A 159 -2.28 -8.89 -13.22
N ARG A 160 -2.34 -8.21 -12.07
CA ARG A 160 -1.56 -8.51 -10.87
C ARG A 160 -2.38 -9.17 -9.77
N LEU A 161 -3.71 -9.25 -9.92
CA LEU A 161 -4.55 -9.93 -8.95
C LEU A 161 -4.25 -11.44 -8.99
N PRO A 162 -4.03 -12.09 -7.83
CA PRO A 162 -3.84 -13.53 -7.80
C PRO A 162 -5.11 -14.25 -8.28
N PRO A 163 -4.99 -15.52 -8.71
CA PRO A 163 -6.16 -16.36 -8.93
C PRO A 163 -6.96 -16.50 -7.63
N ALA A 164 -8.28 -16.54 -7.75
CA ALA A 164 -9.22 -16.68 -6.65
C ALA A 164 -10.57 -17.16 -7.19
N HIS A 165 -11.35 -17.83 -6.34
CA HIS A 165 -12.70 -18.27 -6.67
C HIS A 165 -13.64 -17.08 -6.81
N ASP A 166 -13.60 -16.13 -5.85
CA ASP A 166 -14.46 -14.94 -5.87
C ASP A 166 -13.65 -13.64 -5.81
N LEU A 167 -14.19 -12.61 -6.46
CA LEU A 167 -13.78 -11.22 -6.25
C LEU A 167 -14.95 -10.41 -5.68
N ILE A 168 -14.73 -9.79 -4.54
CA ILE A 168 -15.69 -8.88 -3.89
C ILE A 168 -15.27 -7.43 -4.17
N ALA A 169 -16.19 -6.62 -4.67
CA ALA A 169 -15.95 -5.20 -4.89
C ALA A 169 -17.21 -4.38 -4.68
N ASP A 170 -17.02 -3.10 -4.40
CA ASP A 170 -18.14 -2.17 -4.25
C ASP A 170 -18.89 -1.94 -5.58
N ARG A 171 -20.06 -1.31 -5.47
CA ARG A 171 -20.89 -0.96 -6.64
C ARG A 171 -20.15 -0.10 -7.68
N GLY A 172 -19.19 0.72 -7.27
CA GLY A 172 -18.36 1.53 -8.16
C GLY A 172 -17.47 0.70 -9.10
N TYR A 173 -17.27 -0.59 -8.82
CA TYR A 173 -16.59 -1.53 -9.71
C TYR A 173 -17.53 -2.24 -10.71
N ASP A 174 -18.84 -1.97 -10.68
CA ASP A 174 -19.82 -2.61 -11.56
C ASP A 174 -19.66 -2.18 -13.03
N SER A 175 -18.76 -2.86 -13.74
CA SER A 175 -18.49 -2.69 -15.17
C SER A 175 -18.66 -4.01 -15.91
N ARG A 176 -19.33 -3.99 -17.07
CA ARG A 176 -19.46 -5.16 -17.95
C ARG A 176 -18.11 -5.76 -18.32
N ARG A 177 -17.14 -4.90 -18.69
CA ARG A 177 -15.79 -5.32 -19.06
C ARG A 177 -15.06 -5.97 -17.88
N PHE A 178 -15.22 -5.44 -16.68
CA PHE A 178 -14.54 -5.97 -15.50
C PHE A 178 -15.11 -7.31 -15.07
N ARG A 179 -16.45 -7.46 -15.03
CA ARG A 179 -17.12 -8.74 -14.76
C ARG A 179 -16.74 -9.81 -15.78
N ALA A 180 -16.83 -9.49 -17.08
CA ALA A 180 -16.47 -10.44 -18.14
C ALA A 180 -14.99 -10.87 -18.05
N ALA A 181 -14.08 -9.94 -17.70
CA ALA A 181 -12.68 -10.28 -17.50
C ALA A 181 -12.47 -11.21 -16.29
N LEU A 182 -13.22 -11.03 -15.20
CA LEU A 182 -13.19 -11.92 -14.03
C LEU A 182 -13.72 -13.31 -14.38
N GLU A 183 -14.88 -13.38 -15.03
CA GLU A 183 -15.49 -14.64 -15.47
C GLU A 183 -14.58 -15.41 -16.44
N ALA A 184 -13.97 -14.70 -17.41
CA ALA A 184 -13.05 -15.30 -18.39
C ALA A 184 -11.81 -15.96 -17.77
N ARG A 185 -11.43 -15.58 -16.53
CA ARG A 185 -10.33 -16.22 -15.79
C ARG A 185 -10.80 -17.13 -14.64
N GLY A 186 -12.10 -17.45 -14.59
CA GLY A 186 -12.67 -18.31 -13.57
C GLY A 186 -12.84 -17.68 -12.18
N THR A 187 -12.91 -16.34 -12.09
CA THR A 187 -13.20 -15.63 -10.83
C THR A 187 -14.65 -15.11 -10.85
N ALA A 188 -15.48 -15.54 -9.90
CA ALA A 188 -16.86 -15.10 -9.78
C ALA A 188 -16.94 -13.66 -9.20
N PRO A 189 -17.61 -12.71 -9.90
CA PRO A 189 -17.74 -11.35 -9.42
C PRO A 189 -18.89 -11.19 -8.39
N CYS A 190 -18.55 -11.02 -7.11
CA CYS A 190 -19.46 -10.58 -6.06
C CYS A 190 -19.48 -9.05 -5.99
N ILE A 191 -20.18 -8.42 -6.94
CA ILE A 191 -20.25 -6.97 -7.09
C ILE A 191 -21.73 -6.55 -7.14
N PRO A 192 -22.21 -5.65 -6.28
CA PRO A 192 -23.57 -5.12 -6.37
C PRO A 192 -23.76 -4.30 -7.66
N SER A 193 -24.91 -4.43 -8.29
CA SER A 193 -25.23 -3.65 -9.50
C SER A 193 -25.37 -2.15 -9.21
N THR A 194 -24.96 -1.30 -10.16
CA THR A 194 -25.22 0.15 -10.09
C THR A 194 -26.71 0.46 -10.16
N ARG A 195 -27.13 1.59 -9.58
CA ARG A 195 -28.53 2.06 -9.66
C ARG A 195 -28.97 2.36 -11.09
N SER A 196 -28.03 2.69 -11.98
CA SER A 196 -28.30 3.00 -13.39
C SER A 196 -28.38 1.76 -14.29
N ARG A 197 -28.07 0.57 -13.78
CA ARG A 197 -28.12 -0.66 -14.55
C ARG A 197 -29.58 -1.07 -14.78
N LYS A 198 -29.99 -1.16 -16.06
CA LYS A 198 -31.35 -1.55 -16.47
C LYS A 198 -31.76 -2.94 -15.96
N ILE A 199 -30.86 -3.91 -16.05
CA ILE A 199 -31.08 -5.29 -15.58
C ILE A 199 -30.08 -5.57 -14.46
N PRO A 200 -30.51 -5.52 -13.19
CA PRO A 200 -29.64 -5.82 -12.06
C PRO A 200 -29.12 -7.26 -12.13
N ILE A 201 -27.79 -7.41 -11.99
CA ILE A 201 -27.14 -8.70 -11.79
C ILE A 201 -27.17 -8.99 -10.28
N PRO A 202 -27.74 -10.14 -9.85
CA PRO A 202 -27.73 -10.54 -8.45
C PRO A 202 -26.30 -10.77 -7.95
N HIS A 203 -26.10 -10.62 -6.64
CA HIS A 203 -24.84 -10.92 -5.97
C HIS A 203 -25.15 -11.64 -4.66
N ASP A 204 -24.21 -12.44 -4.17
CA ASP A 204 -24.32 -13.07 -2.87
C ASP A 204 -24.12 -12.03 -1.76
N ALA A 205 -25.21 -11.72 -1.04
CA ALA A 205 -25.20 -10.75 0.04
C ALA A 205 -24.43 -11.22 1.28
N ILE A 206 -24.35 -12.52 1.54
CA ILE A 206 -23.58 -13.08 2.67
C ILE A 206 -22.09 -12.98 2.36
N LEU A 207 -21.69 -13.36 1.15
CA LEU A 207 -20.31 -13.18 0.68
C LEU A 207 -19.91 -11.71 0.69
N TYR A 208 -20.79 -10.82 0.22
CA TYR A 208 -20.52 -9.38 0.16
C TYR A 208 -20.25 -8.75 1.54
N LYS A 209 -20.82 -9.28 2.63
CA LYS A 209 -20.51 -8.81 4.00
C LYS A 209 -19.02 -8.92 4.33
N GLN A 210 -18.27 -9.80 3.67
CA GLN A 210 -16.83 -9.95 3.90
C GLN A 210 -16.00 -8.77 3.38
N ARG A 211 -16.60 -7.85 2.59
CA ARG A 211 -15.95 -6.60 2.18
C ARG A 211 -15.41 -5.77 3.35
N HIS A 212 -15.93 -5.94 4.56
CA HIS A 212 -15.40 -5.25 5.74
C HIS A 212 -13.91 -5.55 5.98
N HIS A 213 -13.37 -6.69 5.55
CA HIS A 213 -11.94 -6.99 5.68
C HIS A 213 -11.05 -6.00 4.92
N ILE A 214 -11.44 -5.58 3.71
CA ILE A 214 -10.65 -4.57 2.96
C ILE A 214 -10.79 -3.17 3.55
N GLU A 215 -11.94 -2.85 4.15
CA GLU A 215 -12.15 -1.59 4.87
C GLU A 215 -11.23 -1.50 6.10
N ILE A 216 -11.15 -2.59 6.87
CA ILE A 216 -10.20 -2.73 7.99
C ILE A 216 -8.77 -2.65 7.47
N MET A 217 -8.48 -3.32 6.35
CA MET A 217 -7.15 -3.29 5.73
C MET A 217 -6.72 -1.86 5.42
N PHE A 218 -7.59 -1.01 4.88
CA PHE A 218 -7.27 0.39 4.65
C PHE A 218 -7.08 1.21 5.93
N GLY A 219 -7.85 0.90 6.98
CA GLY A 219 -7.75 1.57 8.28
C GLY A 219 -6.34 1.45 8.88
N ARG A 220 -5.76 0.25 8.88
CA ARG A 220 -4.51 0.00 9.62
C ARG A 220 -3.29 0.77 9.10
N PRO A 221 -2.98 0.86 7.79
CA PRO A 221 -1.94 1.76 7.29
C PRO A 221 -2.26 3.22 7.55
N LYS A 222 -3.54 3.62 7.55
CA LYS A 222 -3.94 5.01 7.84
C LYS A 222 -3.76 5.40 9.31
N ASP A 223 -3.62 4.45 10.23
CA ASP A 223 -3.19 4.73 11.61
C ASP A 223 -1.75 5.29 11.67
N TRP A 224 -0.96 5.08 10.61
CA TRP A 224 0.38 5.65 10.51
C TRP A 224 0.26 7.10 10.06
N ARG A 225 0.74 8.03 10.90
CA ARG A 225 0.52 9.47 10.70
C ARG A 225 1.06 9.99 9.36
N ARG A 226 2.16 9.43 8.84
CA ARG A 226 2.70 9.79 7.52
C ARG A 226 1.81 9.36 6.36
N ILE A 227 0.99 8.31 6.53
CA ILE A 227 0.07 7.80 5.51
C ILE A 227 -1.29 8.50 5.60
N ALA A 228 -1.77 8.74 6.83
CA ALA A 228 -3.03 9.45 7.10
C ALA A 228 -3.14 10.78 6.33
N THR A 229 -2.02 11.51 6.24
CA THR A 229 -1.90 12.71 5.44
C THR A 229 -0.57 12.71 4.69
N ARG A 230 -0.65 12.80 3.36
CA ARG A 230 0.53 12.85 2.50
C ARG A 230 1.20 14.22 2.60
N TYR A 231 2.36 14.26 3.25
CA TYR A 231 3.29 15.40 3.23
C TYR A 231 4.40 15.25 2.19
N ASP A 232 4.65 14.01 1.76
CA ASP A 232 5.69 13.66 0.79
C ASP A 232 5.33 14.15 -0.62
N ARG A 233 6.21 14.98 -1.19
CA ARG A 233 6.01 15.54 -2.54
C ARG A 233 6.16 14.48 -3.62
N SER A 234 7.14 13.59 -3.47
CA SER A 234 7.40 12.45 -4.36
C SER A 234 6.38 11.34 -4.16
N ALA A 235 5.67 10.95 -5.22
CA ALA A 235 4.73 9.83 -5.20
C ALA A 235 5.42 8.51 -4.87
N HIS A 236 6.61 8.30 -5.45
CA HIS A 236 7.42 7.11 -5.25
C HIS A 236 7.80 6.91 -3.77
N THR A 237 8.30 7.98 -3.15
CA THR A 237 8.72 7.97 -1.74
C THR A 237 7.52 7.78 -0.81
N PHE A 238 6.40 8.43 -1.12
CA PHE A 238 5.16 8.24 -0.37
C PHE A 238 4.63 6.81 -0.50
N PHE A 239 4.59 6.26 -1.71
CA PHE A 239 4.11 4.91 -1.96
C PHE A 239 4.99 3.87 -1.28
N ALA A 240 6.31 4.04 -1.28
CA ALA A 240 7.21 3.17 -0.52
C ALA A 240 6.94 3.17 0.99
N ALA A 241 6.51 4.31 1.55
CA ALA A 241 6.08 4.38 2.95
C ALA A 241 4.76 3.61 3.17
N VAL A 242 3.83 3.69 2.21
CA VAL A 242 2.59 2.87 2.23
C VAL A 242 2.92 1.38 2.17
N VAL A 243 3.76 0.95 1.23
CA VAL A 243 4.20 -0.45 1.09
C VAL A 243 4.87 -0.94 2.38
N LEU A 244 5.78 -0.16 2.96
CA LEU A 244 6.46 -0.53 4.20
C LEU A 244 5.48 -0.65 5.38
N ALA A 245 4.54 0.28 5.53
CA ALA A 245 3.52 0.17 6.56
C ALA A 245 2.63 -1.05 6.37
N SER A 246 2.26 -1.39 5.13
CA SER A 246 1.52 -2.62 4.81
C SER A 246 2.32 -3.87 5.15
N ILE A 247 3.62 -3.92 4.84
CA ILE A 247 4.51 -5.03 5.23
C ILE A 247 4.52 -5.20 6.75
N VAL A 248 4.79 -4.13 7.49
CA VAL A 248 4.93 -4.20 8.96
C VAL A 248 3.60 -4.56 9.62
N THR A 249 2.50 -4.02 9.12
CA THR A 249 1.17 -4.20 9.72
C THR A 249 0.61 -5.60 9.49
N PHE A 250 0.72 -6.13 8.26
CA PHE A 250 0.00 -7.35 7.86
C PHE A 250 0.89 -8.56 7.69
N TRP A 251 2.13 -8.34 7.27
CA TRP A 251 3.03 -9.43 6.91
C TRP A 251 4.08 -9.70 7.98
N LEU A 252 4.33 -8.76 8.90
CA LEU A 252 5.23 -8.92 10.06
C LEU A 252 4.45 -8.71 11.36
N PRO A 253 3.45 -9.55 11.69
CA PRO A 253 2.79 -9.46 12.99
C PRO A 253 3.83 -9.59 14.12
N PRO A 254 3.55 -9.01 15.30
CA PRO A 254 4.43 -9.05 16.47
C PRO A 254 4.86 -10.46 16.85
#